data_AF-A0A954TGR9-F1
#
_entry.id   AF-A0A954TGR9-F1
#
_cell.length_a   1.000
_cell.length_b   1.000
_cell.length_c   1.000
_cell.angle_alpha   90.00
_cell.angle_beta   90.00
_cell.angle_gamma   90.00
#
_symmetry.space_group_name_H-M   'P 1'
#
loop_
_entity.id
_entity.type
_entity.pdbx_description
1 polymer ?
#
loop_
_entity_poly.entity_id
_entity_poly.type
_entity_poly.pdbx_seq_one_letter_code
_entity_poly.pdbx_strand_id
1 'polypeptide(L)'
;MTKKKVQFMCTAFRDGFQSVYGARVFTQDFLPAVEAARDAGITWFEAGGGARFQSLYFYCNEDAFAMMDAFREAAGPDANLQTLARGVNVVGLDSQPSEIIKLHAQLFKKHGMTTIRN
;
A
#
# COMPACT_ATOMS: atom_id res chain seq x y z
N MET A 1 34.41 13.79 1.02
CA MET A 1 33.18 13.56 0.22
C MET A 1 31.99 13.78 1.12
N THR A 2 31.03 14.61 0.75
CA THR A 2 29.75 14.76 1.48
C THR A 2 29.00 13.43 1.46
N LYS A 3 28.46 13.00 2.62
CA LYS A 3 27.72 11.73 2.70
C LYS A 3 26.47 11.81 1.82
N LYS A 4 26.34 10.89 0.85
CA LYS A 4 25.13 10.75 0.03
C LYS A 4 24.01 10.17 0.89
N LYS A 5 22.89 10.89 1.03
CA LYS A 5 21.69 10.36 1.69
C LYS A 5 20.93 9.47 0.70
N VAL A 6 20.81 8.19 1.03
CA VAL A 6 20.03 7.23 0.24
C VAL A 6 18.58 7.27 0.74
N GLN A 7 17.65 7.41 -0.19
CA GLN A 7 16.23 7.21 0.08
C GLN A 7 15.87 5.76 -0.22
N PHE A 8 15.00 5.17 0.59
CA PHE A 8 14.54 3.80 0.42
C PHE A 8 13.03 3.74 0.55
N MET A 9 12.42 2.75 -0.08
CA MET A 9 11.01 2.43 0.03
C MET A 9 10.84 1.33 1.08
N CYS A 10 10.08 1.57 2.15
CA CYS A 10 9.77 0.54 3.12
C CYS A 10 8.68 -0.38 2.56
N THR A 11 9.03 -1.61 2.20
CA THR A 11 8.11 -2.60 1.62
C THR A 11 7.55 -3.60 2.64
N ALA A 12 7.90 -3.46 3.92
CA ALA A 12 7.53 -4.40 4.98
C ALA A 12 6.00 -4.61 5.05
N PHE A 13 5.23 -3.52 4.94
CA PHE A 13 3.78 -3.53 5.14
C PHE A 13 2.95 -3.98 3.92
N ARG A 14 3.60 -4.29 2.80
CA ARG A 14 2.92 -4.84 1.60
C ARG A 14 3.63 -6.09 1.11
N ASP A 15 4.80 -5.95 0.49
CA ASP A 15 5.55 -7.08 -0.08
C ASP A 15 6.12 -8.00 1.00
N GLY A 16 6.54 -7.44 2.14
CA GLY A 16 6.99 -8.21 3.30
C GLY A 16 5.90 -9.14 3.81
N PHE A 17 4.71 -8.59 4.10
CA PHE A 17 3.55 -9.39 4.50
C PHE A 17 3.12 -10.41 3.44
N GLN A 18 3.15 -10.04 2.17
CA GLN A 18 2.83 -10.95 1.08
C GLN A 18 3.80 -12.13 1.01
N SER A 19 5.08 -11.87 1.21
CA SER A 19 6.14 -12.88 1.10
C SER A 19 6.19 -13.81 2.31
N VAL A 20 5.98 -13.28 3.53
CA VAL A 20 6.17 -14.04 4.77
C VAL A 20 4.86 -14.62 5.32
N TYR A 21 3.76 -13.87 5.22
CA TYR A 21 2.47 -14.22 5.84
C TYR A 21 1.35 -14.42 4.82
N GLY A 22 1.68 -14.50 3.52
CA GLY A 22 0.68 -14.64 2.45
C GLY A 22 -0.30 -13.46 2.38
N ALA A 23 0.12 -12.27 2.82
CA ALA A 23 -0.67 -11.03 2.89
C ALA A 23 -1.87 -11.07 3.86
N ARG A 24 -1.88 -12.02 4.82
CA ARG A 24 -2.98 -12.23 5.79
C ARG A 24 -2.70 -11.58 7.15
N VAL A 25 -2.22 -10.34 7.14
CA VAL A 25 -1.98 -9.56 8.37
C VAL A 25 -3.15 -8.59 8.55
N PHE A 26 -3.78 -8.59 9.72
CA PHE A 26 -4.90 -7.70 10.02
C PHE A 26 -4.42 -6.25 10.15
N THR A 27 -5.27 -5.32 9.76
CA THR A 27 -4.89 -3.91 9.67
C THR A 27 -4.45 -3.36 11.02
N GLN A 28 -5.25 -3.57 12.07
CA GLN A 28 -4.97 -3.05 13.41
C GLN A 28 -3.66 -3.58 14.01
N ASP A 29 -3.24 -4.79 13.63
CA ASP A 29 -2.04 -5.41 14.21
C ASP A 29 -0.74 -4.72 13.78
N PHE A 30 -0.71 -4.08 12.60
CA PHE A 30 0.52 -3.46 12.07
C PHE A 30 0.51 -1.93 12.05
N LEU A 31 -0.63 -1.26 12.21
CA LEU A 31 -0.68 0.21 12.24
C LEU A 31 0.28 0.83 13.28
N PRO A 32 0.42 0.30 14.52
CA PRO A 32 1.40 0.84 15.47
C PRO A 32 2.85 0.78 14.96
N ALA A 33 3.19 -0.20 14.12
CA ALA A 33 4.50 -0.30 13.51
C ALA A 33 4.70 0.73 12.37
N VAL A 34 3.62 1.11 11.67
CA VAL A 34 3.65 2.20 10.68
C VAL A 34 3.89 3.55 11.38
N GLU A 35 3.20 3.80 12.50
CA GLU A 35 3.40 5.01 13.32
C GLU A 35 4.83 5.06 13.86
N ALA A 36 5.35 3.96 14.41
CA ALA A 36 6.73 3.88 14.86
C ALA A 36 7.74 4.13 13.73
N ALA A 37 7.46 3.62 12.52
CA ALA A 37 8.29 3.86 11.35
C ALA A 37 8.27 5.33 10.90
N ARG A 38 7.09 5.98 10.92
CA ARG A 38 6.94 7.43 10.69
C ARG A 38 7.75 8.22 11.71
N ASP A 39 7.62 7.90 12.99
CA ASP A 39 8.30 8.61 14.08
C ASP A 39 9.83 8.42 14.02
N ALA A 40 10.29 7.29 13.46
CA ALA A 40 11.69 7.05 13.13
C ALA A 40 12.18 7.81 11.87
N GLY A 41 11.31 8.57 11.21
CA GLY A 41 11.63 9.42 10.06
C GLY A 41 11.52 8.73 8.69
N ILE A 42 10.85 7.59 8.61
CA ILE A 42 10.55 6.93 7.32
C ILE A 42 9.35 7.64 6.68
N THR A 43 9.51 8.08 5.45
CA THR A 43 8.47 8.81 4.71
C THR A 43 8.05 8.14 3.40
N TRP A 44 8.63 7.00 3.04
CA TRP A 44 8.32 6.28 1.81
C TRP A 44 7.90 4.85 2.16
N PHE A 45 6.63 4.53 1.89
CA PHE A 45 6.04 3.24 2.22
C PHE A 45 5.37 2.62 1.02
N GLU A 46 5.51 1.31 0.88
CA GLU A 46 4.63 0.53 0.05
C GLU A 46 3.43 0.07 0.88
N ALA A 47 2.24 0.59 0.55
CA ALA A 47 1.09 0.63 1.46
C ALA A 47 -0.18 -0.01 0.88
N GLY A 48 -0.08 -0.73 -0.24
CA GLY A 48 -1.25 -1.40 -0.81
C GLY A 48 -1.05 -1.94 -2.23
N GLY A 49 -2.15 -2.35 -2.84
CA GLY A 49 -2.15 -3.04 -4.13
C GLY A 49 -1.62 -4.47 -4.05
N GLY A 50 -1.22 -5.04 -5.18
CA GLY A 50 -0.80 -6.44 -5.28
C GLY A 50 -1.81 -7.42 -4.66
N ALA A 51 -1.33 -8.49 -4.04
CA ALA A 51 -2.20 -9.46 -3.38
C ALA A 51 -2.86 -8.92 -2.11
N ARG A 52 -2.30 -7.84 -1.52
CA ARG A 52 -2.86 -7.25 -0.30
C ARG A 52 -4.28 -6.76 -0.56
N PHE A 53 -4.56 -6.11 -1.70
CA PHE A 53 -5.91 -5.62 -2.01
C PHE A 53 -6.98 -6.73 -1.93
N GLN A 54 -6.71 -7.91 -2.49
CA GLN A 54 -7.64 -9.04 -2.49
C GLN A 54 -7.67 -9.80 -1.17
N SER A 55 -6.51 -9.91 -0.50
CA SER A 55 -6.37 -10.66 0.75
C SER A 55 -7.25 -10.13 1.87
N LEU A 56 -7.42 -8.79 1.96
CA LEU A 56 -8.32 -8.20 2.94
C LEU A 56 -9.74 -8.74 2.83
N TYR A 57 -10.29 -8.75 1.61
CA TYR A 57 -11.65 -9.24 1.36
C TYR A 57 -11.78 -10.75 1.50
N PHE A 58 -10.80 -11.52 1.00
CA PHE A 58 -10.91 -12.98 0.96
C PHE A 58 -10.59 -13.67 2.28
N TYR A 59 -9.67 -13.13 3.07
CA TYR A 59 -9.10 -13.85 4.21
C TYR A 59 -9.18 -13.08 5.53
N CYS A 60 -9.21 -11.75 5.48
CA CYS A 60 -9.25 -10.94 6.70
C CYS A 60 -10.66 -10.41 7.02
N ASN A 61 -11.60 -10.50 6.08
CA ASN A 61 -12.92 -9.86 6.18
C ASN A 61 -12.82 -8.35 6.48
N GLU A 62 -11.87 -7.68 5.83
CA GLU A 62 -11.59 -6.25 5.95
C GLU A 62 -11.84 -5.54 4.62
N ASP A 63 -12.12 -4.24 4.66
CA ASP A 63 -12.20 -3.39 3.48
C ASP A 63 -10.83 -2.82 3.10
N ALA A 64 -10.42 -2.99 1.85
CA ALA A 64 -9.10 -2.57 1.39
C ALA A 64 -8.93 -1.05 1.33
N PHE A 65 -9.99 -0.29 1.08
CA PHE A 65 -9.95 1.16 1.04
C PHE A 65 -9.93 1.75 2.46
N ALA A 66 -10.69 1.17 3.39
CA ALA A 66 -10.61 1.54 4.81
C ALA A 66 -9.20 1.31 5.38
N MET A 67 -8.53 0.22 4.98
CA MET A 67 -7.13 -0.01 5.34
C MET A 67 -6.20 1.04 4.75
N MET A 68 -6.40 1.46 3.50
CA MET A 68 -5.61 2.54 2.88
C MET A 68 -5.77 3.87 3.63
N ASP A 69 -7.01 4.20 4.03
CA ASP A 69 -7.30 5.41 4.79
C ASP A 69 -6.61 5.38 6.17
N ALA A 70 -6.73 4.27 6.89
CA ALA A 70 -6.07 4.08 8.18
C ALA A 70 -4.53 4.09 8.06
N PHE A 71 -3.98 3.50 6.98
CA PHE A 71 -2.54 3.55 6.70
C PHE A 71 -2.08 5.00 6.48
N ARG A 72 -2.84 5.79 5.71
CA ARG A 72 -2.54 7.20 5.47
C ARG A 72 -2.54 8.00 6.77
N GLU A 73 -3.51 7.75 7.65
CA GLU A 73 -3.55 8.38 8.97
C GLU A 73 -2.31 8.02 9.81
N ALA A 74 -1.99 6.73 9.92
CA ALA A 74 -0.84 6.24 10.68
C ALA A 74 0.51 6.75 10.12
N ALA A 75 0.70 6.70 8.81
CA ALA A 75 1.93 7.15 8.14
C ALA A 75 2.06 8.69 8.10
N GLY A 76 0.97 9.42 8.26
CA GLY A 76 0.92 10.87 8.24
C GLY A 76 0.72 11.49 6.85
N PRO A 77 0.40 12.79 6.80
CA PRO A 77 0.03 13.49 5.56
C PRO A 77 1.17 13.59 4.55
N ASP A 78 2.41 13.68 5.03
CA ASP A 78 3.59 13.89 4.19
C ASP A 78 4.19 12.59 3.62
N ALA A 79 3.66 11.43 4.03
CA ALA A 79 4.18 10.15 3.56
C ALA A 79 3.93 9.94 2.06
N ASN A 80 4.94 9.47 1.34
CA ASN A 80 4.80 8.94 0.00
C ASN A 80 4.32 7.49 0.09
N LEU A 81 3.07 7.25 -0.31
CA LEU A 81 2.47 5.93 -0.28
C LEU A 81 2.42 5.37 -1.69
N GLN A 82 3.18 4.29 -1.92
CA GLN A 82 3.22 3.57 -3.18
C GLN A 82 2.32 2.33 -3.12
N THR A 83 1.61 2.04 -4.20
CA THR A 83 0.96 0.75 -4.42
C THR A 83 1.53 0.01 -5.61
N LEU A 84 1.25 -1.30 -5.69
CA LEU A 84 1.60 -2.13 -6.85
C LEU A 84 0.34 -2.46 -7.67
N ALA A 85 0.40 -2.20 -8.97
CA ALA A 85 -0.54 -2.68 -9.98
C ALA A 85 0.15 -3.67 -10.92
N ARG A 86 -0.62 -4.49 -11.65
CA ARG A 86 -0.12 -5.43 -12.66
C ARG A 86 -0.72 -5.11 -14.03
N GLY A 87 -0.02 -4.32 -14.82
CA GLY A 87 -0.39 -3.94 -16.18
C GLY A 87 -1.85 -3.53 -16.30
N VAL A 88 -2.52 -4.11 -17.29
CA VAL A 88 -3.95 -3.91 -17.55
C VAL A 88 -4.87 -4.63 -16.56
N ASN A 89 -4.33 -5.50 -15.70
CA ASN A 89 -5.11 -6.22 -14.69
C ASN A 89 -5.30 -5.39 -13.43
N VAL A 90 -4.53 -4.32 -13.23
CA VAL A 90 -4.52 -3.50 -12.01
C VAL A 90 -4.29 -4.34 -10.75
N VAL A 91 -5.28 -4.43 -9.86
CA VAL A 91 -5.34 -5.31 -8.68
C VAL A 91 -6.29 -6.51 -8.87
N GLY A 92 -6.81 -6.69 -10.10
CA GLY A 92 -7.63 -7.82 -10.51
C GLY A 92 -6.80 -9.02 -10.97
N LEU A 93 -7.47 -10.15 -11.20
CA LEU A 93 -6.85 -11.37 -11.73
C LEU A 93 -6.83 -11.39 -13.27
N ASP A 94 -7.80 -10.71 -13.90
CA ASP A 94 -7.96 -10.62 -15.34
C ASP A 94 -7.77 -9.19 -15.86
N SER A 95 -7.54 -9.08 -17.18
CA SER A 95 -7.46 -7.80 -17.88
C SER A 95 -8.71 -6.95 -17.68
N GLN A 96 -8.52 -5.69 -17.34
CA GLN A 96 -9.61 -4.74 -17.09
C GLN A 96 -9.80 -3.77 -18.26
N PRO A 97 -11.04 -3.33 -18.53
CA PRO A 97 -11.29 -2.26 -19.50
C PRO A 97 -10.70 -0.93 -19.01
N SER A 98 -10.45 -0.01 -19.94
CA SER A 98 -9.84 1.30 -19.66
C SER A 98 -10.55 2.08 -18.54
N GLU A 99 -11.88 2.01 -18.49
CA GLU A 99 -12.68 2.69 -17.46
C GLU A 99 -12.40 2.17 -16.06
N ILE A 100 -12.17 0.86 -15.91
CA ILE A 100 -11.82 0.26 -14.62
C ILE A 100 -10.37 0.61 -14.25
N ILE A 101 -9.45 0.65 -15.22
CA ILE A 101 -8.07 1.11 -14.98
C ILE A 101 -8.06 2.56 -14.49
N LYS A 102 -8.87 3.43 -15.11
CA LYS A 102 -9.04 4.82 -14.70
C LYS A 102 -9.67 4.92 -13.31
N LEU A 103 -10.72 4.15 -13.05
CA LEU A 103 -11.39 4.12 -11.76
C LEU A 103 -10.46 3.65 -10.64
N HIS A 104 -9.65 2.63 -10.88
CA HIS A 104 -8.62 2.17 -9.95
C HIS A 104 -7.68 3.32 -9.55
N ALA A 105 -7.15 4.08 -10.52
CA ALA A 105 -6.28 5.21 -10.22
C ALA A 105 -6.99 6.31 -9.41
N GLN A 106 -8.24 6.62 -9.76
CA GLN A 106 -9.05 7.63 -9.06
C GLN A 106 -9.35 7.24 -7.62
N LEU A 107 -9.74 5.98 -7.38
CA LEU A 107 -10.06 5.48 -6.05
C LEU A 107 -8.80 5.42 -5.17
N PHE A 108 -7.69 4.91 -5.69
CA PHE A 108 -6.44 4.84 -4.93
C PHE A 108 -5.96 6.25 -4.54
N LYS A 109 -6.08 7.23 -5.46
CA LYS A 109 -5.78 8.62 -5.15
C LYS A 109 -6.70 9.20 -4.09
N LYS A 110 -8.00 8.89 -4.16
CA LYS A 110 -9.00 9.31 -3.16
C LYS A 110 -8.65 8.76 -1.77
N HIS A 111 -8.22 7.51 -1.68
CA HIS A 111 -7.83 6.83 -0.44
C HIS A 111 -6.35 7.05 -0.08
N GLY A 112 -5.82 8.23 -0.41
CA GLY A 112 -4.53 8.69 0.09
C GLY A 112 -3.29 8.08 -0.55
N MET A 113 -3.37 7.26 -1.61
CA MET A 113 -2.18 6.75 -2.29
C MET A 113 -1.52 7.83 -3.16
N THR A 114 -0.19 7.86 -3.16
CA THR A 114 0.61 8.88 -3.85
C THR A 114 1.01 8.40 -5.25
N THR A 115 1.52 7.16 -5.35
CA THR A 115 2.12 6.62 -6.56
C THR A 115 1.64 5.21 -6.82
N ILE A 116 1.33 4.87 -8.07
CA ILE A 116 1.05 3.50 -8.50
C ILE A 116 2.26 3.02 -9.29
N ARG A 117 2.95 2.00 -8.78
CA ARG A 117 4.03 1.30 -9.48
C ARG A 117 3.43 0.16 -10.30
N ASN A 118 3.81 0.09 -11.57
CA ASN A 118 3.43 -0.95 -12.51
C ASN A 118 4.65 -1.79 -12.88
#